data_AF-A0A8I1Q8Q4-F1
#
_entry.id   AF-A0A8I1Q8Q4-F1
#
_cell.length_a   1.000
_cell.length_b   1.000
_cell.length_c   1.000
_cell.angle_alpha   90.00
_cell.angle_beta   90.00
_cell.angle_gamma   90.00
#
_symmetry.space_group_name_H-M   'P 1'
#
loop_
_entity.id
_entity.type
_entity.pdbx_description
1 polymer ?
#
loop_
_entity_poly.entity_id
_entity_poly.type
_entity_poly.pdbx_seq_one_letter_code
_entity_poly.pdbx_strand_id
1 'polypeptide(L)'
;MIKLILKKAFLFGLITCSMAVQAAQSKELLANRCAEIIQQLAYVSVNQNRSVCIDKLTSASTHVNSAMSLIWEESYPPARDLLNNATLALQYAELSNCKNLLQIAHLKFEVNQLKHLL
;
A
#
# COMPACT_ATOMS: atom_id res chain seq x y z
N MET A 1 -20.06 -3.78 53.13
CA MET A 1 -20.64 -4.04 51.80
C MET A 1 -19.79 -3.33 50.75
N ILE A 2 -18.65 -3.93 50.36
CA ILE A 2 -17.70 -3.38 49.37
C ILE A 2 -17.68 -4.36 48.21
N LYS A 3 -18.78 -4.46 47.48
CA LYS A 3 -18.89 -5.28 46.28
C LYS A 3 -19.90 -4.56 45.41
N LEU A 4 -19.45 -3.70 44.48
CA LEU A 4 -20.16 -3.30 43.25
C LEU A 4 -19.49 -2.14 42.50
N ILE A 5 -18.55 -1.41 43.10
CA ILE A 5 -17.91 -0.26 42.41
C ILE A 5 -16.74 -0.70 41.50
N LEU A 6 -16.06 -1.82 41.81
CA LEU A 6 -14.90 -2.29 41.04
C LEU A 6 -15.25 -2.81 39.62
N LYS A 7 -16.51 -3.21 39.37
CA LYS A 7 -16.93 -3.76 38.07
C LYS A 7 -17.22 -2.69 37.01
N LYS A 8 -17.52 -1.45 37.41
CA LYS A 8 -17.88 -0.38 36.46
C LYS A 8 -16.65 0.35 35.88
N ALA A 9 -15.52 0.34 36.56
CA ALA A 9 -14.28 0.95 36.07
C ALA A 9 -13.58 0.09 34.99
N PHE A 10 -13.81 -1.22 34.97
CA PHE A 10 -13.14 -2.15 34.05
C PHE A 10 -13.67 -2.06 32.60
N LEU A 11 -14.88 -1.55 32.41
CA LEU A 11 -15.50 -1.42 31.08
C LEU A 11 -15.03 -0.18 30.31
N PHE A 12 -14.52 0.85 30.97
CA PHE A 12 -14.06 2.08 30.31
C PHE A 12 -12.60 2.02 29.84
N GLY A 13 -11.76 1.18 30.46
CA GLY A 13 -10.36 0.99 30.04
C GLY A 13 -10.20 0.12 28.79
N LEU A 14 -11.19 -0.71 28.46
CA LEU A 14 -11.12 -1.62 27.30
C LEU A 14 -11.36 -0.92 25.95
N ILE A 15 -12.02 0.24 25.93
CA ILE A 15 -12.41 0.91 24.68
C ILE A 15 -11.21 1.61 24.02
N THR A 16 -10.25 2.10 24.80
CA THR A 16 -9.08 2.83 24.26
C THR A 16 -8.02 1.90 23.66
N CYS A 17 -7.90 0.65 24.13
CA CYS A 17 -6.99 -0.33 23.53
C CYS A 17 -7.45 -0.82 22.16
N SER A 18 -8.76 -0.93 21.92
CA SER A 18 -9.31 -1.45 20.66
C SER A 18 -8.93 -0.58 19.46
N MET A 19 -8.95 0.74 19.65
CA MET A 19 -8.69 1.71 18.59
C MET A 19 -7.24 1.66 18.11
N ALA A 20 -6.29 1.50 19.04
CA ALA A 20 -4.87 1.39 18.72
C ALA A 20 -4.54 0.08 17.98
N VAL A 21 -5.17 -1.04 18.37
CA VAL A 21 -5.02 -2.33 17.70
C VAL A 21 -5.59 -2.28 16.28
N GLN A 22 -6.75 -1.66 16.10
CA GLN A 22 -7.37 -1.54 14.78
C GLN A 22 -6.57 -0.64 13.83
N ALA A 23 -6.00 0.46 14.32
CA ALA A 23 -5.12 1.34 13.54
C ALA A 23 -3.79 0.66 13.17
N ALA A 24 -3.19 -0.10 14.10
CA ALA A 24 -1.99 -0.90 13.82
C ALA A 24 -2.27 -1.97 12.75
N GLN A 25 -3.41 -2.65 12.85
CA GLN A 25 -3.82 -3.67 11.90
C GLN A 25 -4.12 -3.08 10.51
N SER A 26 -4.65 -1.86 10.42
CA SER A 26 -4.93 -1.21 9.13
C SER A 26 -3.65 -0.81 8.40
N LYS A 27 -2.66 -0.24 9.09
CA LYS A 27 -1.39 0.14 8.43
C LYS A 27 -0.55 -1.07 8.03
N GLU A 28 -0.54 -2.12 8.85
CA GLU A 28 0.16 -3.37 8.51
C GLU A 28 -0.45 -4.03 7.27
N LEU A 29 -1.79 -4.07 7.18
CA LEU A 29 -2.48 -4.57 6.00
C LEU A 29 -2.11 -3.76 4.75
N LEU A 30 -2.11 -2.43 4.82
CA LEU A 30 -1.74 -1.56 3.70
C LEU A 30 -0.28 -1.75 3.29
N ALA A 31 0.64 -1.85 4.26
CA ALA A 31 2.06 -2.07 4.00
C ALA A 31 2.32 -3.45 3.35
N ASN A 32 1.64 -4.50 3.81
CA ASN A 32 1.74 -5.82 3.21
C ASN A 32 1.25 -5.83 1.75
N ARG A 33 0.18 -5.10 1.45
CA ARG A 33 -0.28 -4.92 0.06
C ARG A 33 0.74 -4.20 -0.81
N CYS A 34 1.43 -3.17 -0.30
CA CYS A 34 2.55 -2.57 -1.01
C CYS A 34 3.65 -3.59 -1.31
N ALA A 35 4.03 -4.41 -0.33
CA ALA A 35 5.08 -5.41 -0.49
C ALA A 35 4.72 -6.47 -1.56
N GLU A 36 3.48 -6.95 -1.57
CA GLU A 36 2.96 -7.86 -2.61
C GLU A 36 3.06 -7.22 -4.01
N ILE A 37 2.61 -5.97 -4.15
CA ILE A 37 2.68 -5.22 -5.43
C ILE A 37 4.13 -5.06 -5.88
N ILE A 38 5.06 -4.75 -4.98
CA ILE A 38 6.49 -4.58 -5.29
C ILE A 38 7.08 -5.88 -5.83
N GLN A 39 6.77 -7.03 -5.21
CA GLN A 39 7.24 -8.34 -5.66
C GLN A 39 6.71 -8.66 -7.07
N GLN A 40 5.42 -8.41 -7.31
CA GLN A 40 4.83 -8.60 -8.63
C GLN A 40 5.44 -7.65 -9.68
N LEU A 41 5.67 -6.38 -9.35
CA LEU A 41 6.34 -5.42 -10.23
C LEU A 41 7.76 -5.87 -10.58
N ALA A 42 8.53 -6.38 -9.61
CA ALA A 42 9.85 -6.93 -9.86
C ALA A 42 9.80 -8.11 -10.83
N TYR A 43 8.88 -9.05 -10.61
CA TYR A 43 8.66 -10.18 -11.52
C TYR A 43 8.29 -9.71 -12.94
N VAL A 44 7.36 -8.77 -13.08
CA VAL A 44 6.95 -8.25 -14.39
C VAL A 44 8.10 -7.49 -15.06
N SER A 45 8.94 -6.79 -14.30
CA SER A 45 10.08 -6.01 -14.79
C SER A 45 11.18 -6.88 -15.38
N VAL A 46 11.59 -7.96 -14.69
CA VAL A 46 12.64 -8.86 -15.20
C VAL A 46 12.21 -9.62 -16.46
N ASN A 47 10.90 -9.69 -16.74
CA ASN A 47 10.33 -10.30 -17.93
C ASN A 47 10.11 -9.31 -19.09
N GLN A 48 10.63 -8.08 -18.98
CA GLN A 48 10.60 -7.11 -20.07
C GLN A 48 11.82 -7.20 -20.97
N ASN A 49 11.64 -6.85 -22.24
CA ASN A 49 12.74 -6.77 -23.22
C ASN A 49 13.15 -5.32 -23.55
N ARG A 50 12.36 -4.33 -23.11
CA ARG A 50 12.55 -2.92 -23.44
C ARG A 50 12.98 -2.16 -22.20
N SER A 51 14.08 -1.44 -22.28
CA SER A 51 14.60 -0.64 -21.15
C SER A 51 13.57 0.33 -20.60
N VAL A 52 12.84 1.05 -21.46
CA VAL A 52 11.78 1.98 -21.02
C VAL A 52 10.71 1.29 -20.16
N CYS A 53 10.39 0.03 -20.43
CA CYS A 53 9.43 -0.74 -19.63
C CYS A 53 10.01 -1.10 -18.27
N ILE A 54 11.27 -1.56 -18.26
CA ILE A 54 12.01 -1.88 -17.04
C ILE A 54 12.09 -0.62 -16.15
N ASP A 55 12.45 0.52 -16.73
CA ASP A 55 12.62 1.80 -16.03
C ASP A 55 11.30 2.24 -15.40
N LYS A 56 10.18 2.15 -16.13
CA LYS A 56 8.87 2.57 -15.62
C LYS A 56 8.31 1.62 -14.56
N LEU A 57 8.50 0.31 -14.72
CA LEU A 57 8.13 -0.67 -13.70
C LEU A 57 8.98 -0.51 -12.43
N THR A 58 10.27 -0.24 -12.58
CA THR A 58 11.18 0.04 -11.46
C THR A 58 10.83 1.35 -10.75
N SER A 59 10.48 2.39 -11.52
CA SER A 59 9.98 3.66 -10.98
C SER A 59 8.68 3.46 -10.20
N ALA A 60 7.71 2.71 -10.74
CA ALA A 60 6.49 2.37 -10.03
C ALA A 60 6.78 1.62 -8.72
N SER A 61 7.66 0.61 -8.77
CA SER A 61 8.08 -0.15 -7.60
C SER A 61 8.72 0.72 -6.53
N THR A 62 9.59 1.67 -6.93
CA THR A 62 10.23 2.62 -6.03
C THR A 62 9.19 3.51 -5.33
N HIS A 63 8.22 4.04 -6.08
CA HIS A 63 7.15 4.84 -5.50
C HIS A 63 6.27 4.06 -4.52
N VAL A 64 5.90 2.81 -4.85
CA VAL A 64 5.13 1.94 -3.94
C VAL A 64 5.95 1.62 -2.68
N ASN A 65 7.25 1.37 -2.81
CA ASN A 65 8.15 1.12 -1.68
C ASN A 65 8.27 2.33 -0.76
N SER A 66 8.44 3.54 -1.31
CA SER A 66 8.46 4.76 -0.51
C SER A 66 7.09 5.05 0.12
N ALA A 67 5.98 4.78 -0.56
CA ALA A 67 4.65 4.89 0.02
C ALA A 67 4.46 3.92 1.21
N MET A 68 4.98 2.69 1.10
CA MET A 68 4.96 1.71 2.19
C MET A 68 5.66 2.23 3.44
N SER A 69 6.83 2.85 3.31
CA SER A 69 7.54 3.47 4.45
C SER A 69 6.71 4.58 5.10
N LEU A 70 6.08 5.44 4.31
CA LEU A 70 5.22 6.51 4.82
C LEU A 70 3.95 5.98 5.49
N ILE A 71 3.38 4.85 5.02
CA ILE A 71 2.25 4.17 5.67
C ILE A 71 2.63 3.67 7.06
N TRP A 72 3.84 3.12 7.22
CA TRP A 72 4.36 2.71 8.53
C TRP A 72 4.48 3.87 9.51
N GLU A 73 4.88 5.04 9.00
CA GLU A 73 4.97 6.32 9.71
C GLU A 73 3.61 7.02 9.85
N GLU A 74 2.52 6.42 9.36
CA GLU A 74 1.15 6.96 9.37
C GLU A 74 1.01 8.31 8.63
N SER A 75 1.93 8.57 7.69
CA SER A 75 1.96 9.76 6.84
C SER A 75 1.20 9.53 5.53
N TYR A 76 -0.13 9.48 5.62
CA TYR A 76 -0.99 9.03 4.52
C TYR A 76 -1.10 9.97 3.31
N PRO A 77 -1.20 11.31 3.45
CA PRO A 77 -1.26 12.20 2.29
C PRO A 77 -0.05 12.07 1.33
N PRO A 78 1.21 12.13 1.80
CA PRO A 78 2.35 11.94 0.91
C PRO A 78 2.48 10.50 0.40
N ALA A 79 2.04 9.49 1.18
CA ALA A 79 1.95 8.11 0.67
C ALA A 79 0.98 8.01 -0.52
N ARG A 80 -0.17 8.69 -0.44
CA ARG A 80 -1.16 8.75 -1.51
C ARG A 80 -0.60 9.39 -2.78
N ASP A 81 0.18 10.46 -2.65
CA ASP A 81 0.83 11.13 -3.78
C ASP A 81 1.85 10.23 -4.47
N LEU A 82 2.65 9.48 -3.70
CA LEU A 82 3.57 8.49 -4.25
C LEU A 82 2.85 7.36 -4.99
N LEU A 83 1.74 6.86 -4.44
CA LEU A 83 0.94 5.85 -5.15
C LEU A 83 0.30 6.40 -6.41
N ASN A 84 -0.07 7.68 -6.42
CA ASN A 84 -0.51 8.34 -7.66
C ASN A 84 0.61 8.38 -8.71
N ASN A 85 1.85 8.69 -8.30
CA ASN A 85 3.01 8.64 -9.20
C ASN A 85 3.29 7.21 -9.70
N ALA A 86 3.13 6.20 -8.85
CA ALA A 86 3.21 4.80 -9.26
C ALA A 86 2.15 4.44 -10.32
N THR A 87 0.89 4.86 -10.13
CA THR A 87 -0.18 4.68 -11.13
C THR A 87 0.20 5.33 -12.47
N LEU A 88 0.75 6.54 -12.46
CA LEU A 88 1.16 7.24 -13.68
C LEU A 88 2.32 6.52 -14.39
N ALA A 89 3.29 6.00 -13.64
CA ALA A 89 4.38 5.19 -14.20
C ALA A 89 3.86 3.90 -14.87
N LEU A 90 2.89 3.23 -14.24
CA LEU A 90 2.25 2.04 -14.80
C LEU A 90 1.40 2.37 -16.04
N GLN A 91 0.66 3.47 -16.02
CA GLN A 91 -0.07 3.98 -17.18
C GLN A 91 0.88 4.25 -18.36
N TYR A 92 2.06 4.81 -18.09
CA TYR A 92 3.07 5.03 -19.12
C TYR A 92 3.61 3.70 -19.66
N ALA A 93 3.85 2.71 -18.81
CA ALA A 93 4.30 1.37 -19.23
C ALA A 93 3.26 0.71 -20.16
N GLU A 94 1.96 0.82 -19.87
CA GLU A 94 0.91 0.33 -20.77
C GLU A 94 0.98 0.98 -22.16
N LEU A 95 1.18 2.30 -22.21
CA LEU A 95 1.28 3.06 -23.46
C LEU A 95 2.59 2.80 -24.24
N SER A 96 3.60 2.22 -23.58
CA SER A 96 4.92 1.95 -24.16
C SER A 96 5.04 0.58 -24.85
N ASN A 97 3.92 -0.13 -25.01
CA ASN A 97 3.84 -1.46 -25.61
C ASN A 97 4.76 -2.48 -24.91
N CYS A 98 4.75 -2.47 -23.58
CA CYS A 98 5.47 -3.43 -22.74
C CYS A 98 4.89 -4.85 -22.88
N LYS A 99 5.67 -5.87 -22.50
CA LYS A 99 5.14 -7.22 -22.33
C LYS A 99 4.26 -7.28 -21.08
N ASN A 100 3.42 -8.31 -20.98
CA ASN A 100 2.59 -8.56 -19.80
C ASN A 100 1.62 -7.41 -19.48
N LEU A 101 1.08 -6.74 -20.50
CA LEU A 101 0.17 -5.58 -20.34
C LEU A 101 -1.00 -5.85 -19.39
N LEU A 102 -1.57 -7.06 -19.41
CA LEU A 102 -2.66 -7.43 -18.51
C LEU A 102 -2.23 -7.39 -17.03
N GLN A 103 -1.03 -7.88 -16.72
CA GLN A 103 -0.49 -7.85 -15.36
C GLN A 103 -0.15 -6.42 -14.95
N ILE A 104 0.39 -5.61 -15.87
CA ILE A 104 0.65 -4.17 -15.63
C ILE A 104 -0.66 -3.43 -15.33
N ALA A 105 -1.72 -3.69 -16.10
CA ALA A 105 -3.03 -3.08 -15.90
C ALA A 105 -3.67 -3.53 -14.57
N HIS A 106 -3.51 -4.79 -14.20
CA HIS A 106 -3.93 -5.30 -12.90
C HIS A 106 -3.21 -4.60 -11.75
N LEU A 107 -1.88 -4.51 -11.81
CA LEU A 107 -1.08 -3.82 -10.79
C LEU A 107 -1.45 -2.34 -10.69
N LYS A 108 -1.72 -1.66 -11.82
CA LYS A 108 -2.20 -0.28 -11.83
C LYS A 108 -3.54 -0.14 -11.09
N PHE A 109 -4.45 -1.10 -11.28
CA PHE A 109 -5.72 -1.15 -10.58
C PHE A 109 -5.51 -1.37 -9.06
N GLU A 110 -4.67 -2.32 -8.66
CA GLU A 110 -4.37 -2.58 -7.24
C GLU A 110 -3.74 -1.36 -6.56
N VAL A 111 -2.78 -0.70 -7.21
CA VAL A 111 -2.17 0.56 -6.71
C VAL A 111 -3.22 1.66 -6.54
N ASN A 112 -4.15 1.80 -7.51
CA ASN A 112 -5.24 2.77 -7.38
C ASN A 112 -6.19 2.42 -6.23
N GLN A 113 -6.52 1.14 -6.01
CA GLN A 113 -7.33 0.73 -4.86
C GLN A 113 -6.62 1.09 -3.55
N LEU A 114 -5.33 0.77 -3.43
CA LEU A 114 -4.54 1.11 -2.24
C LEU A 114 -4.55 2.62 -1.96
N LYS A 115 -4.38 3.43 -3.02
CA LYS A 115 -4.47 4.90 -2.94
C LYS A 115 -5.82 5.39 -2.41
N HIS A 116 -6.93 4.70 -2.72
CA HIS A 116 -8.27 5.05 -2.24
C HIS A 116 -8.54 4.61 -0.79
N LEU A 117 -7.73 3.68 -0.26
CA LEU A 117 -7.82 3.22 1.12
C LEU A 117 -7.02 4.09 2.11
N LEU A 118 -6.06 4.86 1.60
CA LEU A 118 -5.38 5.94 2.33
C LEU A 118 -6.24 7.19 2.36
#